data_AF-A0A967XFT1-F1
#
_entry.id   AF-A0A967XFT1-F1
#
_cell.length_a   1.000
_cell.length_b   1.000
_cell.length_c   1.000
_cell.angle_alpha   90.00
_cell.angle_beta   90.00
_cell.angle_gamma   90.00
#
_symmetry.space_group_name_H-M   'P 1'
#
loop_
_entity.id
_entity.type
_entity.pdbx_description
1 polymer ?
#
loop_
_entity_poly.entity_id
_entity_poly.type
_entity_poly.pdbx_seq_one_letter_code
_entity_poly.pdbx_strand_id
1 'polypeptide(L)' 'VVEGGHRLDGRIRPAGNKNAALPCLAATVLAGGPVTLDNVPRIRDVLTFL' A
#
# COMPACT_ATOMS: atom_id res chain seq x y z
N VAL A 1 20.60 -13.78 -10.29
CA VAL A 1 20.19 -14.85 -11.22
C VAL A 1 18.92 -15.46 -10.64
N VAL A 2 17.90 -15.72 -11.45
CA VAL A 2 16.68 -16.41 -11.03
C VAL A 2 16.69 -17.80 -11.66
N GLU A 3 16.51 -18.83 -10.84
CA GLU A 3 16.44 -20.22 -11.29
C GLU A 3 14.97 -20.67 -11.38
N GLY A 4 14.51 -20.94 -12.60
CA GLY A 4 13.15 -21.40 -12.87
C GLY A 4 12.91 -22.87 -12.52
N GLY A 5 11.74 -23.40 -12.89
CA GLY A 5 11.41 -24.83 -12.75
C GLY A 5 10.70 -25.23 -11.45
N HIS A 6 10.58 -24.31 -10.49
CA HIS A 6 9.92 -24.56 -9.20
C HIS A 6 8.43 -24.19 -9.27
N ARG A 7 7.54 -25.14 -8.96
CA ARG A 7 6.11 -24.88 -8.83
C ARG A 7 5.84 -24.10 -7.54
N LEU A 8 5.21 -22.94 -7.65
CA LEU A 8 4.72 -22.20 -6.49
C LEU A 8 3.40 -22.79 -6.01
N ASP A 9 3.27 -23.02 -4.71
CA ASP A 9 2.04 -23.44 -4.06
C ASP A 9 1.83 -22.66 -2.76
N GLY A 10 0.60 -22.21 -2.52
CA GLY A 10 0.25 -21.41 -1.36
C GLY A 10 -0.69 -20.24 -1.66
N ARG A 11 -0.83 -19.34 -0.69
CA ARG A 11 -1.71 -18.16 -0.78
C ARG A 11 -0.97 -16.92 -0.31
N ILE A 12 -1.19 -15.82 -1.00
CA ILE A 12 -0.74 -14.49 -0.58
C ILE A 12 -1.94 -13.60 -0.26
N ARG A 13 -1.74 -12.64 0.63
CA ARG A 13 -2.64 -11.49 0.78
C ARG A 13 -1.97 -10.29 0.12
N PRO A 14 -2.56 -9.69 -0.93
CA PRO A 14 -2.01 -8.49 -1.52
C PRO A 14 -2.05 -7.33 -0.51
N ALA A 15 -1.04 -6.47 -0.55
CA ALA A 15 -1.08 -5.19 0.14
C ALA A 15 -2.12 -4.25 -0.53
N GLY A 16 -2.45 -3.15 0.13
CA GLY A 16 -3.34 -2.14 -0.44
C GLY A 16 -2.86 -1.51 -1.74
N ASN A 17 -3.79 -0.86 -2.43
CA ASN A 17 -3.52 -0.21 -3.70
C ASN A 17 -2.91 1.18 -3.48
N LYS A 18 -1.68 1.40 -3.98
CA LYS A 18 -1.00 2.70 -3.85
C LYS A 18 -1.77 3.84 -4.51
N ASN A 19 -2.40 3.59 -5.66
CA ASN A 19 -3.11 4.61 -6.42
C ASN A 19 -4.43 5.01 -5.75
N ALA A 20 -4.97 4.16 -4.88
CA ALA A 20 -6.08 4.53 -3.98
C ALA A 20 -5.56 5.21 -2.71
N ALA A 21 -4.47 4.71 -2.14
CA ALA A 21 -3.90 5.22 -0.89
C ALA A 21 -3.40 6.67 -1.01
N LEU A 22 -2.69 7.03 -2.09
CA LEU A 22 -2.08 8.36 -2.22
C LEU A 22 -3.13 9.50 -2.26
N PRO A 23 -4.21 9.44 -3.07
CA PRO A 23 -5.27 10.44 -3.00
C PRO A 23 -5.98 10.49 -1.64
N CYS A 24 -6.19 9.33 -0.99
CA CYS A 24 -6.77 9.30 0.36
C CYS A 24 -5.87 10.02 1.38
N LEU A 25 -4.56 9.78 1.35
CA LEU A 25 -3.58 10.48 2.18
C LEU A 25 -3.56 11.99 1.90
N ALA A 26 -3.66 12.41 0.64
CA ALA A 26 -3.78 13.83 0.32
C ALA A 26 -5.05 14.45 0.89
N ALA A 27 -6.19 13.74 0.80
CA ALA A 27 -7.45 14.21 1.35
C ALA A 27 -7.43 14.36 2.88
N THR A 28 -6.61 13.58 3.61
CA THR A 28 -6.53 13.70 5.08
C THR A 28 -5.93 15.03 5.54
N VAL A 29 -5.15 15.72 4.70
CA VAL A 29 -4.66 17.08 5.00
C VAL A 29 -5.81 18.07 5.17
N LEU A 30 -6.91 17.84 4.47
CA LEU A 30 -8.12 18.66 4.54
C LEU A 30 -9.09 18.20 5.64
N ALA A 31 -8.82 17.06 6.27
CA ALA A 31 -9.64 16.56 7.36
C ALA A 31 -9.37 17.39 8.63
N GLY A 32 -10.36 18.12 9.12
CA GLY A 32 -10.27 18.92 10.35
C GLY A 32 -10.18 18.12 11.66
N GLY A 33 -9.78 16.85 11.58
CA GLY A 33 -9.76 15.90 12.69
C GLY A 33 -9.02 14.61 12.33
N PRO A 34 -8.88 13.68 13.29
CA PRO A 34 -8.13 12.45 13.07
C PRO A 34 -8.77 11.57 11.98
N VAL A 35 -7.94 11.00 11.12
CA VAL A 35 -8.35 10.03 10.08
C VAL A 35 -7.59 8.73 10.26
N THR A 36 -8.30 7.61 10.17
CA THR A 36 -7.71 6.26 10.15
C THR A 36 -7.88 5.68 8.75
N LEU A 37 -6.77 5.27 8.14
CA LEU A 37 -6.76 4.59 6.84
C LEU A 37 -6.24 3.16 7.03
N ASP A 38 -7.11 2.18 6.75
CA ASP A 38 -6.76 0.77 6.81
C ASP A 38 -6.19 0.25 5.49
N ASN A 39 -5.39 -0.82 5.58
CA ASN A 39 -4.79 -1.49 4.43
C ASN A 39 -3.94 -0.56 3.54
N VAL A 40 -3.28 0.47 4.10
CA VAL A 40 -2.34 1.31 3.36
C VAL A 40 -1.05 0.52 3.08
N PRO A 41 -0.57 0.42 1.82
CA PRO A 41 0.63 -0.35 1.51
C PRO A 41 1.88 0.33 2.05
N ARG A 42 2.74 -0.44 2.72
CA ARG A 42 4.04 0.06 3.21
C ARG A 42 5.09 0.02 2.08
N ILE A 43 5.01 0.99 1.19
CA ILE A 43 5.93 1.15 0.04
C ILE A 43 6.52 2.57 0.00
N ARG A 44 7.56 2.77 -0.82
CA ARG A 44 8.26 4.05 -0.92
C ARG A 44 7.33 5.21 -1.27
N ASP A 45 6.42 5.04 -2.23
CA ASP A 45 5.47 6.08 -2.64
C ASP A 45 4.66 6.64 -1.45
N VAL A 46 4.23 5.77 -0.53
CA VAL A 46 3.50 6.16 0.70
C VAL A 46 4.44 6.77 1.72
N LEU A 47 5.61 6.17 1.94
CA LEU A 47 6.58 6.65 2.94
C LEU A 47 7.21 8.00 2.59
N THR A 48 7.30 8.34 1.30
CA THR A 48 7.80 9.64 0.83
C THR A 48 6.72 10.72 0.88
N PHE A 49 5.43 10.34 0.89
CA PHE A 49 4.32 11.28 1.05
C PHE A 49 4.16 11.77 2.49
N LEU A 50 4.48 10.93 3.48
CA LEU A 50 4.46 11.22 4.92
C LEU A 50 5.73 11.93 5.37
#